data_AF-A0A7W0NPR7-F1
#
_entry.id   AF-A0A7W0NPR7-F1
#
_cell.length_a   1.000
_cell.length_b   1.000
_cell.length_c   1.000
_cell.angle_alpha   90.00
_cell.angle_beta   90.00
_cell.angle_gamma   90.00
#
_symmetry.space_group_name_H-M   'P 1'
#
loop_
_entity.id
_entity.type
_entity.pdbx_description
1 polymer ?
#
loop_
_entity_poly.entity_id
_entity_poly.type
_entity_poly.pdbx_seq_one_letter_code
_entity_poly.pdbx_strand_id
1 'polypeptide(L)'
;MKKNKGAKVIESKNARAVAVLKSWFKASGISFRVCKTGGADLAVASLGGSEVLLQVSCADSPKPSDGVVVLEGATITGRKVREALAVYIAFIVGLGFEGIAPVSRGEIPEKKLTYEDDFEAVAWRHSELRRCPNPTAAQIKKYDVVLKKATWNFLRLNADVCGDNMLAFDDLFSYAQVWTVNYLGYYEIPEELCTADNNDRKLYAFIWQRYSELRSLLKKKGRSILVDRQLAEISRTGTVENVNVDSQKNLFVAVAIEDEEEAIDEAFVARKCQLDTKSPVARRNSATSLLEKSLNSLSHGEFVELLTNATENLRIDPEARREASRRLADHSATCSLCSGLKGLSDEDEDVSGVDTGCCEE
;
A
#
# COMPACT_ATOMS: atom_id res chain seq x y z
N MET A 1 -35.96 28.26 -25.47
CA MET A 1 -34.50 28.29 -25.21
C MET A 1 -33.98 26.87 -25.16
N LYS A 2 -33.21 26.45 -26.17
CA LYS A 2 -32.65 25.10 -26.25
C LYS A 2 -31.54 24.96 -25.20
N LYS A 3 -31.69 24.00 -24.27
CA LYS A 3 -30.66 23.64 -23.29
C LYS A 3 -29.40 23.22 -24.06
N ASN A 4 -28.32 23.99 -23.89
CA ASN A 4 -26.99 23.60 -24.33
C ASN A 4 -26.65 22.30 -23.59
N LYS A 5 -26.74 21.16 -24.29
CA LYS A 5 -26.22 19.89 -23.80
C LYS A 5 -24.73 20.10 -23.56
N GLY A 6 -24.31 19.82 -22.32
CA GLY A 6 -22.99 20.10 -21.82
C GLY A 6 -21.90 19.70 -22.81
N ALA A 7 -20.93 20.60 -22.99
CA ALA A 7 -19.66 20.24 -23.54
C ALA A 7 -19.13 19.08 -22.71
N LYS A 8 -19.17 17.88 -23.31
CA LYS A 8 -18.47 16.71 -22.80
C LYS A 8 -17.01 17.16 -22.72
N VAL A 9 -16.54 17.49 -21.52
CA VAL A 9 -15.12 17.74 -21.29
C VAL A 9 -14.44 16.45 -21.70
N ILE A 10 -13.77 16.49 -22.85
CA ILE A 10 -12.88 15.44 -23.30
C ILE A 10 -11.75 15.47 -22.26
N GLU A 11 -11.91 14.72 -21.17
CA GLU A 11 -10.79 14.31 -20.33
C GLU A 11 -9.76 13.75 -21.31
N SER A 12 -8.65 14.47 -21.50
CA SER A 12 -7.67 14.00 -22.46
C SER A 12 -7.17 12.67 -21.93
N LYS A 13 -7.31 11.59 -22.71
CA LYS A 13 -6.71 10.28 -22.42
C LYS A 13 -5.20 10.39 -22.15
N ASN A 14 -4.60 11.54 -22.45
CA ASN A 14 -3.21 11.92 -22.31
C ASN A 14 -2.88 12.73 -21.04
N ALA A 15 -3.83 12.98 -20.14
CA ALA A 15 -3.65 13.88 -19.00
C ALA A 15 -2.39 13.58 -18.16
N ARG A 16 -2.10 12.29 -17.95
CA ARG A 16 -0.89 11.84 -17.22
C ARG A 16 0.40 12.21 -17.95
N ALA A 17 0.47 11.96 -19.25
CA ALA A 17 1.66 12.26 -20.05
C ALA A 17 1.89 13.77 -20.16
N VAL A 18 0.80 14.54 -20.32
CA VAL A 18 0.84 16.01 -20.28
C VAL A 18 1.34 16.51 -18.92
N ALA A 19 0.85 15.97 -17.82
CA ALA A 19 1.31 16.34 -16.47
C ALA A 19 2.82 16.06 -16.27
N VAL A 20 3.29 14.88 -16.73
CA VAL A 20 4.72 14.53 -16.70
C VAL A 20 5.56 15.55 -17.48
N LEU A 21 5.16 15.87 -18.71
CA LEU A 21 5.89 16.83 -19.54
C LEU A 21 5.92 18.23 -18.92
N LYS A 22 4.80 18.72 -18.37
CA LYS A 22 4.76 20.00 -17.63
C LYS A 22 5.75 20.01 -16.47
N SER A 23 5.81 18.93 -15.70
CA SER A 23 6.75 18.79 -14.60
C SER A 23 8.21 18.82 -15.10
N TRP A 24 8.50 18.16 -16.22
CA TRP A 24 9.85 18.12 -16.78
C TRP A 24 10.27 19.47 -17.38
N PHE A 25 9.38 20.16 -18.12
CA PHE A 25 9.67 21.51 -18.61
C PHE A 25 9.93 22.48 -17.47
N LYS A 26 9.13 22.43 -16.40
CA LYS A 26 9.35 23.25 -15.20
C LYS A 26 10.71 22.96 -14.55
N ALA A 27 11.11 21.69 -14.46
CA ALA A 27 12.40 21.28 -13.90
C ALA A 27 13.58 21.75 -14.75
N SER A 28 13.42 21.78 -16.08
CA SER A 28 14.44 22.23 -17.03
C SER A 28 14.42 23.74 -17.30
N GLY A 29 13.55 24.51 -16.62
CA GLY A 29 13.43 25.96 -16.82
C GLY A 29 12.81 26.38 -18.17
N ILE A 30 12.08 25.48 -18.83
CA ILE A 30 11.47 25.73 -20.15
C ILE A 30 10.06 26.28 -19.96
N SER A 31 9.78 27.43 -20.58
CA SER A 31 8.45 28.06 -20.56
C SER A 31 7.46 27.30 -21.43
N PHE A 32 6.26 27.04 -20.89
CA PHE A 32 5.17 26.38 -21.61
C PHE A 32 3.81 26.94 -21.18
N ARG A 33 2.81 26.78 -22.04
CA ARG A 33 1.40 27.05 -21.73
C ARG A 33 0.51 25.91 -22.23
N VAL A 34 -0.64 25.74 -21.58
CA VAL A 34 -1.65 24.80 -22.06
C VAL A 34 -2.28 25.36 -23.32
N CYS A 35 -2.25 24.58 -24.39
CA CYS A 35 -2.84 24.92 -25.67
C CYS A 35 -3.93 23.87 -25.96
N LYS A 36 -5.10 24.29 -26.45
CA LYS A 36 -6.15 23.37 -26.93
C LYS A 36 -6.57 23.68 -28.37
N THR A 37 -5.88 24.62 -29.00
CA THR A 37 -6.11 25.04 -30.38
C THR A 37 -5.29 24.18 -31.34
N GLY A 38 -5.88 23.80 -32.48
CA GLY A 38 -5.16 23.07 -33.54
C GLY A 38 -4.80 21.62 -33.22
N GLY A 39 -5.41 21.01 -32.19
CA GLY A 39 -5.12 19.63 -31.78
C GLY A 39 -3.87 19.46 -30.92
N ALA A 40 -3.19 20.56 -30.55
CA ALA A 40 -2.10 20.56 -29.59
C ALA A 40 -2.61 20.48 -28.14
N ASP A 41 -1.81 19.89 -27.25
CA ASP A 41 -2.02 19.87 -25.80
C ASP A 41 -1.21 20.96 -25.07
N LEU A 42 -0.04 21.31 -25.63
CA LEU A 42 0.91 22.26 -25.06
C LEU A 42 1.50 23.16 -26.15
N ALA A 43 1.84 24.39 -25.79
CA ALA A 43 2.73 25.26 -26.57
C ALA A 43 4.00 25.50 -25.73
N VAL A 44 5.16 25.21 -26.32
CA VAL A 44 6.46 25.24 -25.63
C VAL A 44 7.36 26.26 -26.31
N ALA A 45 8.00 27.14 -25.54
CA ALA A 45 8.93 28.14 -26.08
C ALA A 45 10.26 27.49 -26.47
N SER A 46 10.74 27.78 -27.68
CA SER A 46 12.10 27.47 -28.12
C SER A 46 13.10 28.50 -27.59
N LEU A 47 14.40 28.18 -27.61
CA LEU A 47 15.45 29.10 -27.21
C LEU A 47 15.46 30.38 -28.08
N GLY A 48 15.05 30.27 -29.35
CA GLY A 48 14.90 31.39 -30.28
C GLY A 48 13.63 32.22 -30.09
N GLY A 49 12.82 31.97 -29.05
CA GLY A 49 11.60 32.71 -28.74
C GLY A 49 10.37 32.32 -29.57
N SER A 50 10.49 31.38 -30.50
CA SER A 50 9.36 30.84 -31.25
C SER A 50 8.60 29.79 -30.44
N GLU A 51 7.28 29.72 -30.56
CA GLU A 51 6.48 28.67 -29.92
C GLU A 51 6.36 27.44 -30.81
N VAL A 52 6.57 26.26 -30.22
CA VAL A 52 6.35 24.97 -30.85
C VAL A 52 5.10 24.33 -30.25
N LEU A 53 4.17 23.95 -31.12
CA LEU A 53 2.94 23.26 -30.73
C LEU A 53 3.23 21.77 -30.54
N LEU A 54 2.83 21.24 -29.39
CA LEU A 54 3.08 19.87 -28.97
C LEU A 54 1.74 19.16 -28.71
N GLN A 55 1.53 18.05 -29.40
CA GLN A 55 0.45 17.11 -29.14
C GLN A 55 1.02 15.84 -28.51
N VAL A 56 0.36 15.36 -27.46
CA VAL A 56 0.63 14.04 -26.90
C VAL A 56 -0.32 13.06 -27.57
N SER A 57 0.21 12.03 -28.25
CA SER A 57 -0.62 11.03 -28.92
C SER A 57 -0.92 9.81 -28.02
N CYS A 58 -2.12 9.28 -28.20
CA CYS A 58 -2.58 7.96 -27.78
C CYS A 58 -3.08 7.19 -29.01
N ALA A 59 -3.35 5.89 -28.86
CA ALA A 59 -3.82 5.02 -29.94
C ALA A 59 -5.03 5.58 -30.72
N ASP A 60 -5.89 6.37 -30.07
CA ASP A 60 -7.10 6.97 -30.66
C ASP A 60 -6.97 8.48 -30.95
N SER A 61 -5.77 9.05 -30.89
CA SER A 61 -5.60 10.50 -31.05
C SER A 61 -5.88 10.95 -32.49
N PRO A 62 -6.53 12.11 -32.68
CA PRO A 62 -6.73 12.68 -34.00
C PRO A 62 -5.37 12.95 -34.66
N LYS A 63 -5.33 12.80 -35.99
CA LYS A 63 -4.14 13.05 -36.80
C LYS A 63 -3.64 14.48 -36.54
N PRO A 64 -2.33 14.68 -36.29
CA PRO A 64 -1.79 16.00 -36.03
C PRO A 64 -2.02 16.94 -37.21
N SER A 65 -2.24 18.21 -36.89
CA SER A 65 -2.21 19.30 -37.87
C SER A 65 -0.76 19.55 -38.32
N ASP A 66 -0.58 20.07 -39.53
CA ASP A 66 0.76 20.45 -40.02
C ASP A 66 1.42 21.45 -39.06
N GLY A 67 2.69 21.19 -38.72
CA GLY A 67 3.47 22.01 -37.79
C GLY A 67 3.32 21.67 -36.30
N VAL A 68 2.54 20.64 -35.95
CA VAL A 68 2.43 20.13 -34.57
C VAL A 68 3.40 18.97 -34.36
N VAL A 69 4.29 19.09 -33.38
CA VAL A 69 5.16 17.98 -32.96
C VAL A 69 4.33 17.00 -32.16
N VAL A 70 4.48 15.70 -32.44
CA VAL A 70 3.76 14.64 -31.75
C VAL A 70 4.71 13.83 -30.87
N LEU A 71 4.36 13.69 -29.59
CA LEU A 71 5.03 12.79 -28.67
C LEU A 71 4.08 11.68 -28.23
N GLU A 72 4.52 10.43 -28.32
CA GLU A 72 3.72 9.30 -27.89
C GLU A 72 3.61 9.26 -26.36
N GLY A 73 2.38 9.38 -25.84
CA GLY A 73 2.11 9.44 -24.41
C GLY A 73 2.52 8.17 -23.67
N ALA A 74 2.42 7.01 -24.32
CA ALA A 74 2.87 5.73 -23.78
C ALA A 74 4.38 5.70 -23.55
N THR A 75 5.16 6.32 -24.44
CA THR A 75 6.62 6.39 -24.35
C THR A 75 7.06 7.32 -23.21
N ILE A 76 6.34 8.42 -22.98
CA ILE A 76 6.62 9.34 -21.86
C ILE A 76 6.22 8.75 -20.50
N THR A 77 5.09 8.04 -20.43
CA THR A 77 4.54 7.52 -19.17
C THR A 77 4.99 6.09 -18.84
N GLY A 78 5.65 5.44 -19.80
CA GLY A 78 6.06 4.05 -19.76
C GLY A 78 7.05 3.71 -18.65
N ARG A 79 7.21 2.41 -18.41
CA ARG A 79 8.11 1.89 -17.35
C ARG A 79 9.59 2.10 -17.69
N LYS A 80 9.92 2.21 -18.98
CA LYS A 80 11.30 2.34 -19.47
C LYS A 80 11.72 3.81 -19.49
N VAL A 81 12.12 4.31 -18.32
CA VAL A 81 12.47 5.72 -18.12
C VAL A 81 13.58 6.19 -19.07
N ARG A 82 14.56 5.33 -19.42
CA ARG A 82 15.64 5.72 -20.36
C ARG A 82 15.11 6.13 -21.72
N GLU A 83 14.14 5.38 -22.25
CA GLU A 83 13.52 5.68 -23.54
C GLU A 83 12.72 6.99 -23.44
N ALA A 84 11.96 7.16 -22.34
CA ALA A 84 11.20 8.39 -22.08
C ALA A 84 12.10 9.64 -21.99
N LEU A 85 13.23 9.53 -21.28
CA LEU A 85 14.21 10.61 -21.14
C LEU A 85 14.93 10.90 -22.45
N ALA A 86 15.30 9.88 -23.23
CA ALA A 86 15.93 10.06 -24.53
C ALA A 86 15.00 10.82 -25.49
N VAL A 87 13.72 10.49 -25.52
CA VAL A 87 12.70 11.21 -26.31
C VAL A 87 12.56 12.66 -25.85
N TYR A 88 12.50 12.89 -24.53
CA TYR A 88 12.44 14.24 -23.99
C TYR A 88 13.68 15.07 -24.33
N ILE A 89 14.88 14.50 -24.15
CA ILE A 89 16.16 15.16 -24.45
C ILE A 89 16.24 15.51 -25.93
N ALA A 90 15.89 14.57 -26.82
CA ALA A 90 15.86 14.83 -28.26
C ALA A 90 14.88 15.98 -28.60
N PHE A 91 13.73 16.04 -27.94
CA PHE A 91 12.76 17.12 -28.13
C PHE A 91 13.31 18.49 -27.69
N ILE A 92 13.88 18.61 -26.50
CA ILE A 92 14.41 19.90 -26.01
C ILE A 92 15.66 20.36 -26.79
N VAL A 93 16.48 19.42 -27.27
CA VAL A 93 17.60 19.72 -28.17
C VAL A 93 17.07 20.26 -29.50
N GLY A 94 15.97 19.70 -30.02
CA GLY A 94 15.27 20.24 -31.19
C GLY A 94 14.70 21.65 -30.98
N LEU A 95 14.42 22.04 -29.73
CA LEU A 95 14.02 23.40 -29.35
C LEU A 95 15.21 24.36 -29.14
N GLY A 96 16.44 23.86 -29.27
CA GLY A 96 17.68 24.62 -29.11
C GLY A 96 18.24 24.65 -27.68
N PHE A 97 17.66 23.91 -26.72
CA PHE A 97 18.20 23.82 -25.36
C PHE A 97 19.30 22.76 -25.27
N GLU A 98 20.15 22.87 -24.24
CA GLU A 98 21.08 21.80 -23.91
C GLU A 98 20.30 20.53 -23.49
N GLY A 99 20.84 19.36 -23.84
CA GLY A 99 20.24 18.05 -23.60
C GLY A 99 20.24 17.62 -22.12
N ILE A 100 19.74 18.48 -21.24
CA ILE A 100 19.73 18.29 -19.80
C ILE A 100 18.61 17.33 -19.43
N ALA A 101 18.94 16.28 -18.69
CA ALA A 101 17.92 15.41 -18.13
C ALA A 101 17.10 16.20 -17.08
N PRO A 102 15.76 16.18 -17.15
CA PRO A 102 14.89 16.91 -16.22
C PRO A 102 14.97 16.34 -14.79
N VAL A 103 15.66 15.20 -14.62
CA VAL A 103 15.73 14.42 -13.40
C VAL A 103 17.12 13.79 -13.28
N SER A 104 17.91 14.21 -12.28
CA SER A 104 19.11 13.47 -11.87
C SER A 104 18.72 12.24 -11.05
N ARG A 105 19.19 11.06 -11.43
CA ARG A 105 18.88 9.81 -10.69
C ARG A 105 20.05 9.27 -9.88
N GLY A 106 21.15 10.02 -9.81
CA GLY A 106 22.40 9.52 -9.25
C GLY A 106 23.00 8.38 -10.08
N GLU A 107 24.00 7.73 -9.51
CA GLU A 107 24.65 6.57 -10.13
C GLU A 107 23.76 5.34 -10.04
N ILE A 108 23.79 4.52 -11.10
CA ILE A 108 23.02 3.28 -11.14
C ILE A 108 23.78 2.24 -10.31
N PRO A 109 23.16 1.61 -9.30
CA PRO A 109 23.83 0.59 -8.52
C PRO A 109 24.23 -0.60 -9.41
N GLU A 110 25.44 -1.12 -9.20
CA GLU A 110 26.02 -2.21 -10.01
C GLU A 110 25.21 -3.51 -9.92
N LYS A 111 24.59 -3.77 -8.76
CA LYS A 111 23.70 -4.91 -8.54
C LYS A 111 22.28 -4.48 -8.18
N LYS A 112 21.31 -5.28 -8.60
CA LYS A 112 19.92 -5.12 -8.18
C LYS A 112 19.80 -5.55 -6.70
N LEU A 113 19.67 -4.57 -5.79
CA LEU A 113 19.37 -4.85 -4.37
C LEU A 113 18.20 -5.85 -4.21
N THR A 114 18.40 -6.84 -3.36
CA THR A 114 17.38 -7.80 -2.91
C THR A 114 16.73 -7.33 -1.60
N TYR A 115 15.68 -8.04 -1.16
CA TYR A 115 15.03 -7.76 0.12
C TYR A 115 15.96 -7.94 1.32
N GLU A 116 16.99 -8.78 1.17
CA GLU A 116 18.03 -9.04 2.16
C GLU A 116 19.07 -7.91 2.21
N ASP A 117 19.40 -7.31 1.05
CA ASP A 117 20.38 -6.24 0.98
C ASP A 117 19.85 -4.94 1.62
N ASP A 118 18.65 -4.51 1.23
CA ASP A 118 18.03 -3.27 1.70
C ASP A 118 16.52 -3.29 1.42
N PHE A 119 15.74 -3.66 2.44
CA PHE A 119 14.28 -3.71 2.31
C PHE A 119 13.68 -2.35 1.98
N GLU A 120 14.17 -1.27 2.58
CA GLU A 120 13.61 0.06 2.36
C GLU A 120 13.83 0.47 0.92
N ALA A 121 15.05 0.34 0.40
CA ALA A 121 15.33 0.62 -1.00
C ALA A 121 14.47 -0.25 -1.95
N VAL A 122 14.19 -1.51 -1.59
CA VAL A 122 13.28 -2.37 -2.38
C VAL A 122 11.82 -1.96 -2.24
N ALA A 123 11.37 -1.55 -1.06
CA ALA A 123 10.02 -1.07 -0.83
C ALA A 123 9.77 0.25 -1.57
N TRP A 124 10.78 1.11 -1.66
CA TRP A 124 10.76 2.37 -2.40
C TRP A 124 11.03 2.21 -3.91
N ARG A 125 11.39 1.01 -4.39
CA ARG A 125 11.51 0.67 -5.83
C ARG A 125 10.15 0.43 -6.51
N HIS A 126 9.15 1.25 -6.23
CA HIS A 126 7.92 1.25 -7.01
C HIS A 126 7.98 2.31 -8.12
N SER A 127 7.39 2.02 -9.28
CA SER A 127 7.37 2.92 -10.44
C SER A 127 6.67 4.27 -10.20
N GLU A 128 6.07 4.42 -9.03
CA GLU A 128 5.30 5.59 -8.61
C GLU A 128 6.09 6.62 -7.80
N LEU A 129 7.30 6.32 -7.29
CA LEU A 129 8.19 7.40 -6.80
C LEU A 129 8.85 8.06 -8.01
N ARG A 130 8.18 9.08 -8.53
CA ARG A 130 8.68 9.87 -9.66
C ARG A 130 9.02 11.27 -9.15
N ARG A 131 10.04 11.91 -9.73
CA ARG A 131 10.38 13.29 -9.35
C ARG A 131 9.23 14.23 -9.72
N CYS A 132 8.52 14.71 -8.73
CA CYS A 132 7.50 15.74 -8.82
C CYS A 132 7.95 17.01 -8.08
N PRO A 133 7.39 18.18 -8.41
CA PRO A 133 7.67 19.40 -7.65
C PRO A 133 7.23 19.21 -6.20
N ASN A 134 8.04 19.66 -5.24
CA ASN A 134 7.66 19.58 -3.84
C ASN A 134 6.39 20.41 -3.60
N PRO A 135 5.30 19.80 -3.12
CA PRO A 135 4.08 20.54 -2.78
C PRO A 135 4.34 21.40 -1.55
N THR A 136 3.57 22.48 -1.43
CA THR A 136 3.57 23.31 -0.22
C THR A 136 2.95 22.55 0.95
N ALA A 137 3.32 22.90 2.18
CA ALA A 137 2.73 22.30 3.38
C ALA A 137 1.19 22.44 3.41
N ALA A 138 0.65 23.54 2.88
CA ALA A 138 -0.79 23.76 2.78
C ALA A 138 -1.47 22.76 1.81
N GLN A 139 -0.85 22.44 0.68
CA GLN A 139 -1.37 21.47 -0.28
C GLN A 139 -1.42 20.05 0.29
N ILE A 140 -0.42 19.65 1.06
CA ILE A 140 -0.45 18.34 1.75
C ILE A 140 -1.54 18.35 2.82
N LYS A 141 -1.58 19.40 3.66
CA LYS A 141 -2.50 19.52 4.78
C LYS A 141 -3.98 19.47 4.36
N LYS A 142 -4.30 19.94 3.14
CA LYS A 142 -5.63 19.81 2.53
C LYS A 142 -6.17 18.37 2.57
N TYR A 143 -5.28 17.38 2.42
CA TYR A 143 -5.64 15.97 2.30
C TYR A 143 -5.48 15.17 3.60
N ASP A 144 -5.08 15.79 4.71
CA ASP A 144 -4.78 15.10 5.98
C ASP A 144 -5.91 14.17 6.43
N VAL A 145 -7.17 14.59 6.30
CA VAL A 145 -8.34 13.78 6.71
C VAL A 145 -8.40 12.48 5.92
N VAL A 146 -8.21 12.55 4.60
CA VAL A 146 -8.20 11.39 3.70
C VAL A 146 -7.04 10.46 4.02
N LEU A 147 -5.85 11.03 4.24
CA LEU A 147 -4.64 10.27 4.57
C LEU A 147 -4.77 9.56 5.91
N LYS A 148 -5.25 10.24 6.95
CA LYS A 148 -5.50 9.64 8.28
C LYS A 148 -6.51 8.50 8.17
N LYS A 149 -7.62 8.70 7.44
CA LYS A 149 -8.64 7.67 7.23
C LYS A 149 -8.07 6.44 6.53
N ALA A 150 -7.34 6.62 5.43
CA ALA A 150 -6.72 5.51 4.71
C ALA A 150 -5.70 4.75 5.58
N THR A 151 -4.91 5.49 6.36
CA THR A 151 -3.87 4.94 7.24
C THR A 151 -4.46 4.12 8.38
N TRP A 152 -5.47 4.64 9.08
CA TRP A 152 -6.17 3.89 10.13
C TRP A 152 -6.84 2.63 9.60
N ASN A 153 -7.51 2.73 8.45
CA ASN A 153 -8.13 1.56 7.82
C ASN A 153 -7.08 0.49 7.48
N PHE A 154 -5.92 0.89 6.96
CA PHE A 154 -4.85 -0.05 6.65
C PHE A 154 -4.29 -0.72 7.91
N LEU A 155 -3.97 0.08 8.94
CA LEU A 155 -3.43 -0.42 10.21
C LEU A 155 -4.39 -1.39 10.89
N ARG A 156 -5.69 -1.05 10.95
CA ARG A 156 -6.73 -1.91 11.56
C ARG A 156 -6.84 -3.27 10.85
N LEU A 157 -6.81 -3.26 9.52
CA LEU A 157 -6.96 -4.47 8.70
C LEU A 157 -5.68 -5.32 8.59
N ASN A 158 -4.53 -4.78 8.97
CA ASN A 158 -3.21 -5.43 8.81
C ASN A 158 -2.36 -5.29 10.08
N ALA A 159 -3.00 -5.30 11.25
CA ALA A 159 -2.34 -5.11 12.54
C ALA A 159 -1.25 -6.16 12.79
N ASP A 160 -1.47 -7.39 12.32
CA ASP A 160 -0.50 -8.49 12.32
C ASP A 160 0.78 -8.10 11.56
N VAL A 161 0.62 -7.76 10.28
CA VAL A 161 1.74 -7.43 9.40
C VAL A 161 2.46 -6.17 9.85
N CYS A 162 1.72 -5.16 10.32
CA CYS A 162 2.30 -3.93 10.83
C CYS A 162 3.07 -4.19 12.13
N GLY A 163 2.51 -4.99 13.05
CA GLY A 163 3.13 -5.39 14.30
C GLY A 163 4.44 -6.16 14.08
N ASP A 164 4.42 -7.15 13.18
CA ASP A 164 5.62 -7.94 12.82
C ASP A 164 6.74 -7.08 12.23
N ASN A 165 6.39 -5.93 11.65
CA ASN A 165 7.33 -5.00 11.02
C ASN A 165 7.58 -3.74 11.85
N MET A 166 7.09 -3.68 13.09
CA MET A 166 7.21 -2.53 13.99
C MET A 166 6.72 -1.21 13.39
N LEU A 167 5.66 -1.25 12.57
CA LEU A 167 5.07 -0.07 11.96
C LEU A 167 3.93 0.47 12.80
N ALA A 168 4.10 1.70 13.29
CA ALA A 168 3.06 2.46 13.95
C ALA A 168 2.27 3.33 12.95
N PHE A 169 1.23 4.00 13.47
CA PHE A 169 0.44 4.94 12.68
C PHE A 169 1.29 6.03 12.02
N ASP A 170 2.24 6.62 12.76
CA ASP A 170 3.07 7.73 12.26
C ASP A 170 4.00 7.30 11.13
N ASP A 171 4.50 6.05 11.17
CA ASP A 171 5.31 5.48 10.08
C ASP A 171 4.46 5.36 8.81
N LEU A 172 3.30 4.72 8.92
CA LEU A 172 2.38 4.52 7.81
C LEU A 172 1.88 5.87 7.25
N PHE A 173 1.58 6.83 8.13
CA PHE A 173 1.17 8.17 7.74
C PHE A 173 2.28 8.88 6.94
N SER A 174 3.54 8.71 7.33
CA SER A 174 4.70 9.22 6.59
C SER A 174 4.79 8.61 5.18
N TYR A 175 4.57 7.31 5.03
CA TYR A 175 4.46 6.67 3.70
C TYR A 175 3.34 7.30 2.86
N ALA A 176 2.16 7.48 3.45
CA ALA A 176 1.03 8.10 2.77
C ALA A 176 1.32 9.53 2.32
N GLN A 177 2.01 10.33 3.14
CA GLN A 177 2.44 11.68 2.78
C GLN A 177 3.40 11.67 1.59
N VAL A 178 4.41 10.79 1.58
CA VAL A 178 5.36 10.66 0.45
C VAL A 178 4.64 10.27 -0.85
N TRP A 179 3.69 9.35 -0.79
CA TRP A 179 2.89 8.99 -1.97
C TRP A 179 1.98 10.13 -2.43
N THR A 180 1.49 10.94 -1.49
CA THR A 180 0.65 12.11 -1.80
C THR A 180 1.42 13.14 -2.63
N VAL A 181 2.72 13.32 -2.39
CA VAL A 181 3.56 14.19 -3.24
C VAL A 181 3.47 13.77 -4.72
N ASN A 182 3.53 12.47 -5.00
CA ASN A 182 3.36 11.93 -6.35
C ASN A 182 1.92 12.08 -6.86
N TYR A 183 0.93 11.89 -5.99
CA TYR A 183 -0.48 12.14 -6.34
C TYR A 183 -0.68 13.57 -6.85
N LEU A 184 -0.21 14.56 -6.09
CA LEU A 184 -0.31 15.98 -6.44
C LEU A 184 0.43 16.31 -7.75
N GLY A 185 1.60 15.69 -7.97
CA GLY A 185 2.38 15.95 -9.18
C GLY A 185 1.79 15.39 -10.47
N TYR A 186 1.03 14.29 -10.42
CA TYR A 186 0.68 13.51 -11.62
C TYR A 186 -0.81 13.18 -11.78
N TYR A 187 -1.57 13.18 -10.70
CA TYR A 187 -2.91 12.61 -10.66
C TYR A 187 -3.97 13.58 -10.15
N GLU A 188 -3.58 14.65 -9.44
CA GLU A 188 -4.50 15.68 -8.97
C GLU A 188 -5.20 16.35 -10.16
N ILE A 189 -6.53 16.37 -10.11
CA ILE A 189 -7.34 17.10 -11.06
C ILE A 189 -7.30 18.58 -10.65
N PRO A 190 -7.01 19.52 -11.57
CA PRO A 190 -7.09 20.95 -11.26
C PRO A 190 -8.45 21.32 -10.68
N GLU A 191 -8.47 22.21 -9.68
CA GLU A 191 -9.70 22.58 -8.95
C GLU A 191 -10.80 23.12 -9.89
N GLU A 192 -10.41 23.81 -10.95
CA GLU A 192 -11.28 24.33 -12.01
C GLU A 192 -12.11 23.24 -12.73
N LEU A 193 -11.64 21.99 -12.67
CA LEU A 193 -12.22 20.84 -13.36
C LEU A 193 -12.75 19.77 -12.38
N CYS A 194 -12.69 20.03 -11.07
CA CYS A 194 -12.95 19.02 -10.05
C CYS A 194 -14.13 19.44 -9.16
N THR A 195 -15.06 18.51 -8.92
CA THR A 195 -15.94 18.60 -7.74
C THR A 195 -15.10 18.34 -6.50
N ALA A 196 -15.35 19.06 -5.39
CA ALA A 196 -14.50 19.01 -4.19
C ALA A 196 -14.20 17.56 -3.71
N ASP A 197 -15.16 16.66 -3.84
CA ASP A 197 -15.09 15.27 -3.35
C ASP A 197 -14.32 14.29 -4.28
N ASN A 198 -14.11 14.66 -5.55
CA ASN A 198 -13.52 13.74 -6.53
C ASN A 198 -12.02 13.48 -6.29
N ASN A 199 -11.26 14.51 -5.91
CA ASN A 199 -9.84 14.35 -5.63
C ASN A 199 -9.61 13.56 -4.34
N ASP A 200 -10.46 13.73 -3.33
CA ASP A 200 -10.37 12.99 -2.06
C ASP A 200 -10.60 11.48 -2.29
N ARG A 201 -11.64 11.12 -3.05
CA ARG A 201 -11.91 9.73 -3.41
C ARG A 201 -10.80 9.11 -4.25
N LYS A 202 -10.27 9.85 -5.23
CA LYS A 202 -9.16 9.38 -6.07
C LYS A 202 -7.88 9.22 -5.27
N LEU A 203 -7.56 10.15 -4.37
CA LEU A 203 -6.42 10.05 -3.48
C LEU A 203 -6.57 8.85 -2.53
N TYR A 204 -7.75 8.67 -1.92
CA TYR A 204 -8.01 7.52 -1.06
C TYR A 204 -7.74 6.20 -1.80
N ALA A 205 -8.30 6.04 -3.01
CA ALA A 205 -8.09 4.85 -3.82
C ALA A 205 -6.61 4.66 -4.21
N PHE A 206 -5.92 5.75 -4.54
CA PHE A 206 -4.49 5.73 -4.85
C PHE A 206 -3.66 5.26 -3.65
N ILE A 207 -3.87 5.84 -2.47
CA ILE A 207 -3.17 5.46 -1.23
C ILE A 207 -3.48 4.01 -0.85
N TRP A 208 -4.74 3.58 -0.98
CA TRP A 208 -5.13 2.19 -0.71
C TRP A 208 -4.40 1.19 -1.62
N GLN A 209 -4.28 1.52 -2.91
CA GLN A 209 -3.49 0.71 -3.84
C GLN A 209 -2.02 0.63 -3.41
N ARG A 210 -1.41 1.76 -3.00
CA ARG A 210 -0.02 1.79 -2.52
C ARG A 210 0.17 0.94 -1.26
N TYR A 211 -0.77 1.03 -0.32
CA TYR A 211 -0.76 0.22 0.89
C TYR A 211 -0.88 -1.28 0.61
N SER A 212 -1.70 -1.68 -0.36
CA SER A 212 -1.78 -3.09 -0.78
C SER A 212 -0.44 -3.62 -1.30
N GLU A 213 0.29 -2.81 -2.07
CA GLU A 213 1.64 -3.14 -2.54
C GLU A 213 2.64 -3.21 -1.37
N LEU A 214 2.61 -2.23 -0.46
CA LEU A 214 3.44 -2.23 0.75
C LEU A 214 3.19 -3.49 1.59
N ARG A 215 1.93 -3.87 1.82
CA ARG A 215 1.58 -5.11 2.54
C ARG A 215 2.20 -6.34 1.91
N SER A 216 2.16 -6.46 0.58
CA SER A 216 2.77 -7.58 -0.13
C SER A 216 4.29 -7.64 0.11
N LEU A 217 4.94 -6.48 0.15
CA LEU A 217 6.37 -6.36 0.43
C LEU A 217 6.69 -6.72 1.88
N LEU A 218 5.91 -6.22 2.85
CA LEU A 218 6.08 -6.52 4.28
C LEU A 218 5.92 -8.03 4.55
N LYS A 219 4.95 -8.69 3.92
CA LYS A 219 4.80 -10.15 4.02
C LYS A 219 5.99 -10.90 3.42
N LYS A 220 6.58 -10.41 2.33
CA LYS A 220 7.80 -11.01 1.76
C LYS A 220 9.01 -10.79 2.66
N LYS A 221 9.15 -9.61 3.26
CA LYS A 221 10.19 -9.31 4.26
C LYS A 221 10.09 -10.28 5.43
N GLY A 222 8.90 -10.43 6.02
CA GLY A 222 8.68 -11.37 7.12
C GLY A 222 9.05 -12.82 6.78
N ARG A 223 8.88 -13.25 5.52
CA ARG A 223 9.34 -14.58 5.06
C ARG A 223 10.84 -14.69 4.83
N SER A 224 11.51 -13.57 4.56
CA SER A 224 12.94 -13.53 4.22
C SER A 224 13.81 -13.28 5.46
N ILE A 225 13.23 -12.72 6.52
CA ILE A 225 13.87 -12.65 7.84
C ILE A 225 13.74 -14.05 8.46
N LEU A 226 14.75 -14.90 8.21
CA LEU A 226 14.94 -16.10 8.99
C LEU A 226 15.25 -15.68 10.43
N VAL A 227 14.56 -16.29 11.39
CA VAL A 227 14.85 -16.09 12.82
C VAL A 227 16.30 -16.49 13.03
N ASP A 228 17.14 -15.54 13.47
CA ASP A 228 18.54 -15.83 13.82
C ASP A 228 18.57 -16.98 14.83
N ARG A 229 19.58 -17.86 14.73
CA ARG A 229 19.73 -19.04 15.60
C ARG A 229 19.60 -18.65 17.08
N GLN A 230 20.22 -17.54 17.48
CA GLN A 230 20.09 -17.03 18.85
C GLN A 230 18.65 -16.68 19.21
N LEU A 231 17.91 -16.03 18.32
CA LEU A 231 16.52 -15.63 18.58
C LEU A 231 15.58 -16.85 18.61
N ALA A 232 15.85 -17.85 17.76
CA ALA A 232 15.12 -19.12 17.76
C ALA A 232 15.41 -19.94 19.03
N GLU A 233 16.67 -19.93 19.47
CA GLU A 233 17.12 -20.61 20.69
C GLU A 233 16.56 -19.92 21.93
N ILE A 234 16.62 -18.59 22.03
CA ILE A 234 15.96 -17.80 23.08
C ILE A 234 14.45 -18.06 23.10
N SER A 235 13.79 -18.10 21.94
CA SER A 235 12.36 -18.40 21.87
C SER A 235 12.02 -19.85 22.29
N ARG A 236 12.97 -20.78 22.18
CA ARG A 236 12.78 -22.21 22.52
C ARG A 236 13.15 -22.52 23.96
N THR A 237 14.21 -21.91 24.49
CA THR A 237 14.79 -22.24 25.81
C THR A 237 14.52 -21.17 26.86
N GLY A 238 14.13 -19.95 26.47
CA GLY A 238 13.92 -18.82 27.39
C GLY A 238 15.21 -18.30 28.04
N THR A 239 16.37 -18.76 27.60
CA THR A 239 17.69 -18.42 28.16
C THR A 239 18.61 -17.87 27.09
N VAL A 240 19.33 -16.80 27.42
CA VAL A 240 20.42 -16.26 26.59
C VAL A 240 21.70 -16.97 27.05
N GLU A 241 22.07 -18.07 26.41
CA GLU A 241 23.41 -18.62 26.63
C GLU A 241 24.45 -17.73 25.93
N ASN A 242 25.51 -17.37 26.67
CA ASN A 242 26.63 -16.58 26.17
C ASN A 242 27.41 -17.38 25.12
N VAL A 243 26.94 -17.38 23.87
CA VAL A 243 27.71 -17.91 22.75
C VAL A 243 28.78 -16.90 22.41
N ASN A 244 30.03 -17.27 22.70
CA ASN A 244 31.22 -16.51 22.37
C ASN A 244 31.35 -16.44 20.84
N VAL A 245 31.07 -15.26 20.26
CA VAL A 245 31.14 -15.03 18.81
C VAL A 245 32.58 -14.72 18.44
N ASP A 246 33.40 -15.76 18.38
CA ASP A 246 34.65 -15.69 17.64
C ASP A 246 34.47 -16.37 16.28
N SER A 247 34.90 -15.65 15.25
CA SER A 247 35.04 -16.03 13.84
C SER A 247 33.78 -16.06 12.97
N GLN A 248 33.61 -14.94 12.27
CA GLN A 248 33.07 -14.85 10.92
C GLN A 248 33.50 -16.05 10.05
N LYS A 249 32.54 -16.85 9.61
CA LYS A 249 32.48 -17.44 8.27
C LYS A 249 31.07 -17.99 8.07
N ASN A 250 30.44 -17.54 6.97
CA ASN A 250 29.18 -18.06 6.46
C ASN A 250 29.25 -19.59 6.34
N LEU A 251 28.84 -20.30 7.38
CA LEU A 251 28.65 -21.73 7.35
C LEU A 251 27.18 -21.95 7.06
N PHE A 252 26.85 -22.09 5.77
CA PHE A 252 25.61 -22.72 5.35
C PHE A 252 25.66 -24.16 5.85
N VAL A 253 25.16 -24.39 7.07
CA VAL A 253 24.86 -25.73 7.54
C VAL A 253 23.51 -26.08 6.95
N ALA A 254 23.53 -26.85 5.87
CA ALA A 254 22.42 -27.74 5.58
C ALA A 254 22.28 -28.62 6.82
N VAL A 255 21.28 -28.33 7.66
CA VAL A 255 20.89 -29.24 8.72
C VAL A 255 20.37 -30.47 7.97
N ALA A 256 21.25 -31.46 7.78
CA ALA A 256 20.80 -32.83 7.71
C ALA A 256 20.07 -33.05 9.03
N ILE A 257 18.74 -32.95 8.98
CA ILE A 257 17.90 -33.52 10.01
C ILE A 257 18.16 -35.00 9.84
N GLU A 258 19.11 -35.52 10.62
CA GLU A 258 19.07 -36.93 10.95
C GLU A 258 17.74 -37.08 11.67
N ASP A 259 16.77 -37.65 10.95
CA ASP A 259 15.49 -38.08 11.51
C ASP A 259 15.82 -39.15 12.56
N GLU A 260 16.23 -38.70 13.75
CA GLU A 260 15.96 -39.45 14.95
C GLU A 260 14.43 -39.49 15.03
N GLU A 261 13.84 -40.60 14.57
CA GLU A 261 12.47 -40.98 14.87
C GLU A 261 12.35 -41.09 16.39
N GLU A 262 12.24 -39.94 17.07
CA GLU A 262 11.72 -39.89 18.43
C GLU A 262 10.32 -40.47 18.34
N ALA A 263 10.17 -41.69 18.86
CA ALA A 263 8.89 -42.37 18.94
C ALA A 263 7.88 -41.39 19.57
N ILE A 264 6.87 -41.02 18.79
CA ILE A 264 5.80 -40.14 19.22
C ILE A 264 5.14 -40.80 20.43
N ASP A 265 5.45 -40.31 21.63
CA ASP A 265 4.91 -40.91 22.85
C ASP A 265 3.39 -40.65 22.95
N GLU A 266 2.69 -41.54 23.65
CA GLU A 266 1.23 -41.41 23.82
C GLU A 266 0.86 -40.09 24.50
N ALA A 267 1.77 -39.49 25.29
CA ALA A 267 1.58 -38.20 25.93
C ALA A 267 1.63 -37.02 24.94
N PHE A 268 2.39 -37.12 23.85
CA PHE A 268 2.46 -36.14 22.77
C PHE A 268 1.17 -36.19 21.94
N VAL A 269 0.70 -37.40 21.60
CA VAL A 269 -0.58 -37.61 20.92
C VAL A 269 -1.74 -37.07 21.78
N ALA A 270 -1.77 -37.37 23.08
CA ALA A 270 -2.80 -36.87 24.00
C ALA A 270 -2.79 -35.33 24.13
N ARG A 271 -1.61 -34.68 24.03
CA ARG A 271 -1.49 -33.21 24.09
C ARG A 271 -1.86 -32.50 22.78
N LYS A 272 -1.68 -33.15 21.61
CA LYS A 272 -1.85 -32.52 20.29
C LYS A 272 -3.10 -32.98 19.50
N CYS A 273 -3.76 -34.07 19.89
CA CYS A 273 -4.97 -34.60 19.23
C CYS A 273 -6.30 -34.22 19.92
N GLN A 274 -6.42 -33.03 20.50
CA GLN A 274 -7.72 -32.57 21.06
C GLN A 274 -8.72 -32.13 19.99
N LEU A 275 -8.24 -31.77 18.80
CA LEU A 275 -9.07 -31.34 17.68
C LEU A 275 -9.40 -32.52 16.78
N ASP A 276 -10.68 -32.66 16.42
CA ASP A 276 -11.11 -33.65 15.44
C ASP A 276 -10.68 -33.19 14.04
N THR A 277 -9.66 -33.83 13.48
CA THR A 277 -9.09 -33.46 12.19
C THR A 277 -9.75 -34.17 11.00
N LYS A 278 -10.76 -35.02 11.21
CA LYS A 278 -11.40 -35.85 10.16
C LYS A 278 -12.06 -35.03 9.05
N SER A 279 -12.55 -33.83 9.36
CA SER A 279 -13.08 -32.90 8.35
C SER A 279 -12.95 -31.44 8.82
N PRO A 280 -12.99 -30.45 7.90
CA PRO A 280 -12.98 -29.03 8.28
C PRO A 280 -14.14 -28.66 9.23
N VAL A 281 -15.31 -29.27 9.03
CA VAL A 281 -16.50 -29.05 9.88
C VAL A 281 -16.30 -29.66 11.27
N ALA A 282 -15.83 -30.90 11.36
CA ALA A 282 -15.53 -31.56 12.64
C ALA A 282 -14.45 -30.80 13.42
N ARG A 283 -13.44 -30.26 12.71
CA ARG A 283 -12.39 -29.43 13.31
C ARG A 283 -12.95 -28.16 13.91
N ARG A 284 -13.81 -27.44 13.18
CA ARG A 284 -14.47 -26.23 13.68
C ARG A 284 -15.31 -26.56 14.93
N ASN A 285 -16.15 -27.60 14.86
CA ASN A 285 -17.02 -27.97 15.98
C ASN A 285 -16.24 -28.41 17.22
N SER A 286 -15.15 -29.18 17.05
CA SER A 286 -14.29 -29.58 18.17
C SER A 286 -13.55 -28.39 18.78
N ALA A 287 -13.06 -27.45 17.97
CA ALA A 287 -12.45 -26.21 18.45
C ALA A 287 -13.44 -25.34 19.23
N THR A 288 -14.67 -25.19 18.73
CA THR A 288 -15.75 -24.46 19.42
C THR A 288 -16.06 -25.11 20.77
N SER A 289 -16.20 -26.45 20.81
CA SER A 289 -16.50 -27.15 22.06
C SER A 289 -15.37 -27.04 23.09
N LEU A 290 -14.11 -27.09 22.66
CA LEU A 290 -12.96 -26.87 23.54
C LEU A 290 -12.95 -25.45 24.09
N LEU A 291 -13.17 -24.45 23.23
CA LEU A 291 -13.23 -23.05 23.64
C LEU A 291 -14.34 -22.81 24.66
N GLU A 292 -15.54 -23.37 24.43
CA GLU A 292 -16.66 -23.28 25.36
C GLU A 292 -16.36 -23.95 26.70
N LYS A 293 -15.76 -25.14 26.69
CA LYS A 293 -15.36 -25.82 27.94
C LYS A 293 -14.34 -25.02 28.72
N SER A 294 -13.33 -24.46 28.05
CA SER A 294 -12.31 -23.62 28.68
C SER A 294 -12.93 -22.35 29.25
N LEU A 295 -13.78 -21.65 28.51
CA LEU A 295 -14.44 -20.44 28.99
C LEU A 295 -15.41 -20.70 30.15
N ASN A 296 -16.16 -21.80 30.11
CA ASN A 296 -17.07 -22.19 31.19
C ASN A 296 -16.35 -22.64 32.46
N SER A 297 -15.06 -22.99 32.37
CA SER A 297 -14.25 -23.36 33.54
C SER A 297 -13.69 -22.16 34.32
N LEU A 298 -13.74 -20.97 33.72
CA LEU A 298 -13.25 -19.73 34.35
C LEU A 298 -14.27 -19.18 35.35
N SER A 299 -13.79 -18.50 36.39
CA SER A 299 -14.66 -17.69 37.22
C SER A 299 -15.19 -16.48 36.43
N HIS A 300 -16.28 -15.87 36.91
CA HIS A 300 -16.89 -14.73 36.25
C HIS A 300 -15.90 -13.57 36.00
N GLY A 301 -15.05 -13.24 36.99
CA GLY A 301 -14.05 -12.19 36.86
C GLY A 301 -12.99 -12.52 35.81
N GLU A 302 -12.44 -13.74 35.85
CA GLU A 302 -11.42 -14.20 34.88
C GLU A 302 -11.97 -14.25 33.45
N PHE A 303 -13.24 -14.65 33.29
CA PHE A 303 -13.91 -14.66 31.99
C PHE A 303 -14.02 -13.25 31.41
N VAL A 304 -14.49 -12.28 32.20
CA VAL A 304 -14.65 -10.88 31.76
C VAL A 304 -13.29 -10.25 31.45
N GLU A 305 -12.30 -10.46 32.33
CA GLU A 305 -10.94 -9.94 32.13
C GLU A 305 -10.29 -10.51 30.87
N LEU A 306 -10.38 -11.83 30.66
CA LEU A 306 -9.79 -12.50 29.50
C LEU A 306 -10.44 -12.02 28.19
N LEU A 307 -11.77 -11.89 28.14
CA LEU A 307 -12.43 -11.38 26.94
C LEU A 307 -12.13 -9.90 26.71
N THR A 308 -12.08 -9.06 27.77
CA THR A 308 -11.74 -7.64 27.64
C THR A 308 -10.32 -7.47 27.11
N ASN A 309 -9.35 -8.17 27.69
CA ASN A 309 -7.98 -8.20 27.19
C ASN A 309 -7.93 -8.70 25.74
N ALA A 310 -8.70 -9.75 25.42
CA ALA A 310 -8.78 -10.24 24.06
C ALA A 310 -9.29 -9.18 23.07
N THR A 311 -10.31 -8.39 23.45
CA THR A 311 -10.84 -7.33 22.59
C THR A 311 -9.88 -6.16 22.38
N GLU A 312 -9.14 -5.77 23.42
CA GLU A 312 -8.25 -4.60 23.40
C GLU A 312 -6.87 -4.91 22.81
N ASN A 313 -6.44 -6.18 22.85
CA ASN A 313 -5.11 -6.58 22.41
C ASN A 313 -5.02 -6.71 20.88
N LEU A 314 -4.46 -5.67 20.24
CA LEU A 314 -4.27 -5.60 18.78
C LEU A 314 -3.40 -6.72 18.18
N ARG A 315 -2.68 -7.50 19.00
CA ARG A 315 -1.89 -8.66 18.54
C ARG A 315 -2.75 -9.91 18.32
N ILE A 316 -3.98 -9.93 18.81
CA ILE A 316 -4.92 -11.04 18.60
C ILE A 316 -5.63 -10.85 17.25
N ASP A 317 -5.85 -11.97 16.57
CA ASP A 317 -6.51 -12.02 15.26
C ASP A 317 -7.83 -11.21 15.25
N PRO A 318 -8.09 -10.38 14.21
CA PRO A 318 -9.30 -9.55 14.15
C PRO A 318 -10.63 -10.32 14.24
N GLU A 319 -10.70 -11.57 13.81
CA GLU A 319 -11.89 -12.40 13.94
C GLU A 319 -12.05 -12.90 15.38
N ALA A 320 -10.95 -13.31 16.02
CA ALA A 320 -10.96 -13.67 17.44
C ALA A 320 -11.35 -12.50 18.34
N ARG A 321 -10.90 -11.27 18.01
CA ARG A 321 -11.33 -10.05 18.70
C ARG A 321 -12.82 -9.78 18.55
N ARG A 322 -13.35 -9.88 17.33
CA ARG A 322 -14.79 -9.73 17.07
C ARG A 322 -15.64 -10.78 17.79
N GLU A 323 -15.17 -12.02 17.85
CA GLU A 323 -15.82 -13.08 18.62
C GLU A 323 -15.79 -12.79 20.12
N ALA A 324 -14.65 -12.32 20.65
CA ALA A 324 -14.55 -11.90 22.05
C ALA A 324 -15.50 -10.73 22.37
N SER A 325 -15.57 -9.72 21.50
CA SER A 325 -16.50 -8.59 21.63
C SER A 325 -17.95 -9.06 21.63
N ARG A 326 -18.32 -9.96 20.70
CA ARG A 326 -19.68 -10.53 20.64
C ARG A 326 -20.03 -11.27 21.92
N ARG A 327 -19.15 -12.16 22.40
CA ARG A 327 -19.37 -12.92 23.64
C ARG A 327 -19.46 -12.03 24.87
N LEU A 328 -18.66 -10.96 24.93
CA LEU A 328 -18.72 -9.98 26.00
C LEU A 328 -20.05 -9.20 25.97
N ALA A 329 -20.53 -8.84 24.79
CA ALA A 329 -21.82 -8.19 24.60
C ALA A 329 -22.98 -9.11 25.05
N ASP A 330 -23.00 -10.36 24.58
CA ASP A 330 -24.00 -11.37 24.98
C ASP A 330 -24.01 -11.61 26.50
N HIS A 331 -22.82 -11.66 27.10
CA HIS A 331 -22.68 -11.79 28.55
C HIS A 331 -23.20 -10.56 29.29
N SER A 332 -22.87 -9.34 28.82
CA SER A 332 -23.34 -8.08 29.42
C SER A 332 -24.86 -7.89 29.32
N ALA A 333 -25.50 -8.52 28.34
CA ALA A 333 -26.95 -8.50 28.18
C ALA A 333 -27.66 -9.36 29.24
N THR A 334 -27.01 -10.41 29.74
CA THR A 334 -27.60 -11.39 30.67
C THR A 334 -27.08 -11.26 32.10
N CYS A 335 -25.90 -10.67 32.31
CA CYS A 335 -25.26 -10.56 33.62
C CYS A 335 -25.57 -9.22 34.30
N SER A 336 -26.17 -9.29 35.50
CA SER A 336 -26.51 -8.12 36.31
C SER A 336 -25.30 -7.32 36.78
N LEU A 337 -24.14 -7.98 36.96
CA LEU A 337 -22.89 -7.36 37.43
C LEU A 337 -22.16 -6.59 36.32
N CYS A 338 -22.41 -6.91 35.04
CA CYS A 338 -21.68 -6.37 33.89
C CYS A 338 -22.47 -5.36 33.05
N SER A 339 -23.59 -4.86 33.58
CA SER A 339 -24.47 -3.92 32.86
C SER A 339 -23.78 -2.63 32.39
N GLY A 340 -22.66 -2.23 33.01
CA GLY A 340 -21.85 -1.08 32.64
C GLY A 340 -20.92 -1.28 31.43
N LEU A 341 -20.77 -2.50 30.91
CA LEU A 341 -19.87 -2.80 29.77
C LEU A 341 -20.55 -2.65 28.39
N LYS A 342 -21.82 -2.23 28.35
CA LYS A 342 -22.68 -2.16 27.14
C LYS A 342 -22.23 -1.19 26.02
N GLY A 343 -21.04 -0.59 26.09
CA GLY A 343 -20.59 0.44 25.16
C GLY A 343 -19.57 0.00 24.09
N LEU A 344 -19.20 -1.29 24.04
CA LEU A 344 -18.08 -1.75 23.20
C LEU A 344 -18.50 -2.38 21.86
N SER A 345 -19.79 -2.51 21.54
CA SER A 345 -20.26 -3.33 20.40
C SER A 345 -20.79 -2.60 19.16
N ASP A 346 -21.05 -1.28 19.19
CA ASP A 346 -22.02 -0.70 18.23
C ASP A 346 -21.47 0.33 17.22
N GLU A 347 -20.21 0.24 16.76
CA GLU A 347 -19.72 1.09 15.64
C GLU A 347 -19.37 0.36 14.33
N ASP A 348 -19.61 -0.95 14.20
CA ASP A 348 -19.24 -1.72 12.99
C ASP A 348 -20.44 -2.34 12.22
N GLU A 349 -21.64 -1.76 12.28
CA GLU A 349 -22.71 -2.12 11.33
C GLU A 349 -22.55 -1.38 9.97
N ASP A 350 -22.54 -2.19 8.91
CA ASP A 350 -22.84 -1.89 7.50
C ASP A 350 -21.83 -1.12 6.62
N VAL A 351 -20.84 -1.86 6.07
CA VAL A 351 -20.46 -1.74 4.64
C VAL A 351 -20.04 -3.11 4.08
N SER A 352 -20.96 -4.08 4.00
CA SER A 352 -20.77 -5.28 3.16
C SER A 352 -21.98 -5.53 2.26
N GLY A 353 -22.36 -4.50 1.50
CA GLY A 353 -23.16 -4.65 0.29
C GLY A 353 -22.26 -4.77 -0.93
N VAL A 354 -21.57 -5.91 -1.10
CA VAL A 354 -21.03 -6.31 -2.40
C VAL A 354 -21.73 -7.60 -2.78
N ASP A 355 -22.75 -7.42 -3.60
CA ASP A 355 -23.55 -8.42 -4.27
C ASP A 355 -22.63 -9.26 -5.18
N THR A 356 -22.17 -10.41 -4.68
CA THR A 356 -21.56 -11.44 -5.52
C THR A 356 -22.69 -12.23 -6.16
N GLY A 357 -23.20 -11.71 -7.28
CA GLY A 357 -24.08 -12.44 -8.18
C GLY A 357 -23.37 -13.67 -8.73
N CYS A 358 -23.65 -14.83 -8.13
CA CYS A 358 -23.34 -16.14 -8.68
C CYS A 358 -24.13 -16.35 -9.97
N CYS A 359 -23.41 -16.82 -10.97
CA CYS A 359 -23.94 -17.44 -12.18
C CYS A 359 -24.56 -18.79 -11.81
N GLU A 360 -25.83 -19.02 -12.12
CA GLU A 360 -26.35 -20.33 -12.51
C GLU A 360 -27.43 -20.14 -13.58
N GLU A 361 -27.29 -20.96 -14.64
CA GLU A 361 -28.12 -21.19 -15.84
C GLU A 361 -28.14 -20.16 -16.98
#